data_AF-A0A645HTF0-F1
#
_entry.id   AF-A0A645HTF0-F1
#
_cell.length_a   1.000
_cell.length_b   1.000
_cell.length_c   1.000
_cell.angle_alpha   90.00
_cell.angle_beta   90.00
_cell.angle_gamma   90.00
#
_symmetry.space_group_name_H-M   'P 1'
#
loop_
_entity.id
_entity.type
_entity.pdbx_description
1 polymer ?
#
loop_
_entity_poly.entity_id
_entity_poly.type
_entity_poly.pdbx_seq_one_letter_code
_entity_poly.pdbx_strand_id
1 'polypeptide(L)'
;MEFGVSPAGVWRNRSHDPAGSDTRGAAAYDESYADTRLWVQQGLLDYIAPQIYWPFSRDAARYDVLAKWWADVVKPTKTRLYIGVALYKVGEPSRNEPDWTVNGGVSELKKQLDLNESMPQISGTILFRENNLNQPQAQQAVSYLRNRWSK
;
A
#
# COMPACT_ATOMS: atom_id res chain seq x y z
N MET A 1 21.28 3.76 -11.32
CA MET A 1 20.47 2.53 -11.20
C MET A 1 19.97 2.51 -9.77
N GLU A 2 18.69 2.26 -9.55
CA GLU A 2 18.10 2.23 -8.21
C GLU A 2 17.69 0.81 -7.85
N PHE A 3 17.85 0.42 -6.59
CA PHE A 3 17.49 -0.88 -6.05
C PHE A 3 16.38 -0.75 -5.00
N GLY A 4 15.33 -1.55 -5.15
CA GLY A 4 14.25 -1.57 -4.17
C GLY A 4 13.45 -2.87 -4.19
N VAL A 5 12.70 -3.06 -3.11
CA VAL A 5 11.94 -4.28 -2.84
C VAL A 5 10.49 -3.93 -2.54
N SER A 6 9.56 -4.76 -3.03
CA SER A 6 8.12 -4.66 -2.73
C SER A 6 7.69 -5.80 -1.80
N PRO A 7 7.75 -5.62 -0.47
CA PRO A 7 7.35 -6.65 0.49
C PRO A 7 5.85 -6.68 0.74
N ALA A 8 5.38 -7.66 1.52
CA ALA A 8 4.03 -7.65 2.08
C ALA A 8 3.80 -6.38 2.92
N GLY A 9 2.56 -5.89 2.96
CA GLY A 9 2.24 -4.61 3.62
C GLY A 9 2.44 -4.60 5.13
N VAL A 10 2.33 -5.75 5.81
CA VAL A 10 2.58 -5.89 7.24
C VAL A 10 4.00 -6.43 7.44
N TRP A 11 4.89 -5.67 8.09
CA TRP A 11 6.21 -6.18 8.51
C TRP A 11 6.06 -7.12 9.72
N ARG A 12 5.53 -6.59 10.82
CA ARG A 12 5.16 -7.31 12.06
C ARG A 12 3.96 -6.65 12.72
N ASN A 13 3.18 -7.45 13.44
CA ASN A 13 2.08 -6.95 14.25
C ASN A 13 2.59 -6.45 15.60
N ARG A 14 1.99 -5.36 16.12
CA ARG A 14 2.34 -4.76 17.41
C ARG A 14 2.31 -5.74 18.59
N SER A 15 1.44 -6.76 18.51
CA SER A 15 1.32 -7.81 19.52
C SER A 15 2.56 -8.73 19.61
N HIS A 16 3.38 -8.79 18.56
CA HIS A 16 4.60 -9.59 18.51
C HIS A 16 5.86 -8.72 18.71
N ASP A 17 5.79 -7.45 18.32
CA ASP A 17 6.88 -6.49 18.44
C ASP A 17 6.32 -5.08 18.68
N PRO A 18 6.69 -4.36 19.75
CA PRO A 18 6.20 -3.00 20.00
C PRO A 18 6.48 -1.99 18.87
N ALA A 19 7.49 -2.24 18.03
CA ALA A 19 7.78 -1.43 16.86
C ALA A 19 6.89 -1.75 15.65
N GLY A 20 6.09 -2.82 15.72
CA GLY A 20 5.18 -3.26 14.65
C GLY A 20 3.97 -2.36 14.44
N SER A 21 3.28 -2.57 13.32
CA SER A 21 2.05 -1.86 13.00
C SER A 21 0.90 -2.33 13.88
N ASP A 22 -0.07 -1.45 14.15
CA ASP A 22 -1.30 -1.80 14.89
C ASP A 22 -2.26 -2.62 13.99
N THR A 23 -1.85 -3.85 13.70
CA THR A 23 -2.49 -4.77 12.78
C THR A 23 -2.53 -6.18 13.35
N ARG A 24 -3.27 -7.07 12.68
CA ARG A 24 -3.39 -8.51 12.96
C ARG A 24 -3.26 -9.33 11.67
N GLY A 25 -2.53 -8.81 10.69
CA GLY A 25 -2.37 -9.41 9.36
C GLY A 25 -1.21 -10.39 9.28
N ALA A 26 -1.14 -11.13 8.17
CA ALA A 26 0.00 -11.98 7.82
C ALA A 26 1.29 -11.14 7.72
N ALA A 27 2.29 -11.45 8.54
CA ALA A 27 3.47 -10.62 8.76
C ALA A 27 4.69 -11.14 7.97
N ALA A 28 5.29 -10.27 7.15
CA ALA A 28 6.42 -10.63 6.28
C ALA A 28 7.65 -11.15 7.05
N TYR A 29 7.92 -10.60 8.23
CA TYR A 29 9.04 -11.06 9.06
C TYR A 29 8.82 -12.49 9.55
N ASP A 30 7.62 -12.77 10.08
CA ASP A 30 7.31 -14.04 10.74
C ASP A 30 7.05 -15.17 9.72
N GLU A 31 6.54 -14.85 8.54
CA GLU A 31 6.20 -15.85 7.50
C GLU A 31 7.28 -16.04 6.43
N SER A 32 8.08 -15.00 6.15
CA SER A 32 9.02 -15.00 5.01
C SER A 32 10.45 -14.63 5.39
N TYR A 33 10.75 -14.47 6.69
CA TYR A 33 12.07 -14.08 7.19
C TYR A 33 12.60 -12.76 6.59
N ALA A 34 11.68 -11.88 6.16
CA ALA A 34 12.00 -10.62 5.49
C ALA A 34 11.98 -9.47 6.50
N ASP A 35 13.15 -9.13 7.07
CA ASP A 35 13.28 -7.97 7.97
C ASP A 35 13.41 -6.64 7.21
N THR A 36 12.31 -6.28 6.56
CA THR A 36 12.21 -5.10 5.70
C THR A 36 12.38 -3.79 6.46
N ARG A 37 12.02 -3.75 7.75
CA ARG A 37 12.29 -2.59 8.62
C ARG A 37 13.80 -2.40 8.81
N LEU A 38 14.55 -3.47 9.10
CA LEU A 38 16.00 -3.40 9.24
C LEU A 38 16.67 -2.93 7.94
N TRP A 39 16.23 -3.45 6.78
CA TRP A 39 16.77 -3.03 5.48
C TRP A 39 16.61 -1.54 5.22
N VAL A 40 15.45 -0.97 5.57
CA VAL A 40 15.23 0.49 5.49
C VAL A 40 16.11 1.24 6.47
N GLN A 41 16.17 0.80 7.74
CA GLN A 41 16.91 1.49 8.79
C GLN A 41 18.42 1.52 8.55
N GLN A 42 18.96 0.46 7.92
CA GLN A 42 20.37 0.38 7.53
C GLN A 42 20.67 1.04 6.17
N GLY A 43 19.65 1.51 5.44
CA GLY A 43 19.82 2.14 4.14
C GLY A 43 20.26 1.17 3.04
N LEU A 44 19.85 -0.11 3.12
CA LEU A 44 20.22 -1.14 2.14
C LEU A 44 19.46 -1.01 0.81
N LEU A 45 18.41 -0.19 0.77
CA LEU A 45 17.52 0.01 -0.37
C LEU A 45 17.42 1.50 -0.73
N ASP A 46 17.44 1.81 -2.03
CA ASP A 46 17.10 3.15 -2.53
C ASP A 46 15.60 3.43 -2.33
N TYR A 47 14.76 2.40 -2.47
CA TYR A 47 13.32 2.50 -2.20
C TYR A 47 12.71 1.22 -1.64
N ILE A 48 11.58 1.37 -0.96
CA ILE A 48 10.72 0.28 -0.51
C ILE A 48 9.29 0.49 -1.00
N ALA A 49 8.63 -0.62 -1.37
CA ALA A 49 7.30 -0.60 -1.96
C ALA A 49 6.30 -1.56 -1.29
N PRO A 50 5.88 -1.32 -0.03
CA PRO A 50 4.98 -2.24 0.68
C PRO A 50 3.63 -2.40 -0.03
N GLN A 51 3.17 -3.65 -0.14
CA GLN A 51 1.90 -4.02 -0.76
C GLN A 51 0.74 -3.81 0.22
N ILE A 52 0.12 -2.63 0.22
CA ILE A 52 -1.01 -2.28 1.08
C ILE A 52 -2.31 -2.50 0.29
N TYR A 53 -2.78 -3.74 0.26
CA TYR A 53 -3.88 -4.19 -0.61
C TYR A 53 -5.24 -4.28 0.10
N TRP A 54 -5.37 -3.68 1.27
CA TRP A 54 -6.57 -3.71 2.10
C TRP A 54 -7.23 -2.34 2.17
N PRO A 55 -8.57 -2.29 2.30
CA PRO A 55 -9.29 -1.02 2.38
C PRO A 55 -9.16 -0.35 3.75
N PHE A 56 -9.61 0.90 3.85
CA PHE A 56 -9.74 1.63 5.12
C PHE A 56 -10.70 0.98 6.12
N SER A 57 -11.58 0.09 5.69
CA SER A 57 -12.53 -0.64 6.55
C SER A 57 -11.97 -1.93 7.13
N ARG A 58 -10.80 -2.39 6.67
CA ARG A 58 -10.23 -3.68 7.10
C ARG A 58 -9.45 -3.53 8.39
N ASP A 59 -10.13 -3.67 9.53
CA ASP A 59 -9.53 -3.50 10.86
C ASP A 59 -8.26 -4.33 11.12
N ALA A 60 -8.13 -5.52 10.52
CA ALA A 60 -6.95 -6.36 10.70
C ALA A 60 -5.69 -5.84 9.98
N ALA A 61 -5.83 -5.01 8.95
CA ALA A 61 -4.73 -4.54 8.11
C ALA A 61 -5.07 -3.20 7.45
N ARG A 62 -5.56 -2.24 8.25
CA ARG A 62 -6.19 -1.01 7.77
C ARG A 62 -5.21 -0.15 6.97
N TYR A 63 -5.64 0.36 5.82
CA TYR A 63 -4.76 1.07 4.88
C TYR A 63 -3.98 2.21 5.53
N ASP A 64 -4.67 3.10 6.24
CA ASP A 64 -4.05 4.28 6.84
C ASP A 64 -3.07 3.95 7.95
N VAL A 65 -3.36 2.91 8.73
CA VAL A 65 -2.47 2.42 9.80
C VAL A 65 -1.16 1.96 9.19
N LEU A 66 -1.22 1.17 8.11
CA LEU A 66 -0.04 0.68 7.42
C LEU A 66 0.72 1.78 6.70
N ALA A 67 0.03 2.66 5.97
CA ALA A 67 0.66 3.75 5.22
C ALA A 67 1.40 4.72 6.17
N LYS A 68 0.79 5.10 7.30
CA LYS A 68 1.42 5.93 8.34
C LYS A 68 2.60 5.22 8.99
N TRP A 69 2.46 3.93 9.30
CA TRP A 69 3.54 3.16 9.90
C TRP A 69 4.78 3.09 8.98
N TRP A 70 4.58 2.81 7.69
CA TRP A 70 5.67 2.82 6.72
C TRP A 70 6.29 4.21 6.54
N ALA A 71 5.47 5.26 6.53
CA ALA A 71 5.95 6.64 6.50
C ALA A 71 6.87 6.94 7.70
N ASP A 72 6.50 6.50 8.90
CA ASP A 72 7.34 6.65 10.11
C ASP A 72 8.64 5.84 10.02
N VAL A 73 8.61 4.65 9.43
CA VAL A 73 9.80 3.80 9.23
C VAL A 73 10.83 4.45 8.31
N VAL A 74 10.41 5.09 7.21
CA VAL A 74 11.34 5.75 6.27
C VAL A 74 11.74 7.17 6.70
N LYS A 75 10.97 7.81 7.58
CA LYS A 75 11.18 9.21 7.99
C LYS A 75 12.61 9.57 8.41
N PRO A 76 13.35 8.76 9.18
CA PRO A 76 14.72 9.08 9.57
C PRO A 76 15.77 8.62 8.55
N THR A 77 15.39 8.10 7.38
CA THR A 77 16.30 7.49 6.41
C THR A 77 16.30 8.22 5.06
N LYS A 78 17.07 7.72 4.10
CA LYS A 78 17.08 8.20 2.71
C LYS A 78 16.31 7.28 1.75
N THR A 79 15.75 6.19 2.26
CA THR A 79 14.98 5.24 1.46
C THR A 79 13.64 5.85 1.08
N ARG A 80 13.33 5.89 -0.22
CA ARG A 80 12.04 6.38 -0.72
C ARG A 80 10.94 5.36 -0.45
N LEU A 81 9.73 5.85 -0.17
CA LEU A 81 8.55 5.01 0.05
C LEU A 81 7.58 5.15 -1.12
N TYR A 82 7.23 4.04 -1.75
CA TYR A 82 6.14 3.97 -2.73
C TYR A 82 5.06 3.02 -2.23
N ILE A 83 3.79 3.40 -2.21
CA ILE A 83 2.75 2.48 -1.72
C ILE A 83 2.23 1.61 -2.87
N GLY A 84 2.25 0.29 -2.68
CA GLY A 84 1.61 -0.65 -3.58
C GLY A 84 0.09 -0.68 -3.36
N VAL A 85 -0.69 -0.40 -4.40
CA VAL A 85 -2.17 -0.35 -4.36
C VAL A 85 -2.77 -1.46 -5.24
N ALA A 86 -3.82 -2.10 -4.72
CA ALA A 86 -4.49 -3.24 -5.35
C ALA A 86 -5.50 -2.82 -6.43
N LEU A 87 -5.03 -2.27 -7.56
CA LEU A 87 -5.90 -1.88 -8.66
C LEU A 87 -6.78 -3.05 -9.13
N TYR A 88 -6.25 -4.28 -9.09
CA TYR A 88 -6.99 -5.49 -9.49
C TYR A 88 -8.25 -5.78 -8.67
N LYS A 89 -8.41 -5.20 -7.47
CA LYS A 89 -9.62 -5.36 -6.66
C LYS A 89 -10.71 -4.34 -7.04
N VAL A 90 -10.35 -3.23 -7.68
CA VAL A 90 -11.30 -2.15 -7.97
C VAL A 90 -12.34 -2.62 -8.98
N GLY A 91 -13.61 -2.49 -8.61
CA GLY A 91 -14.74 -2.93 -9.41
C GLY A 91 -15.07 -4.42 -9.27
N GLU A 92 -14.26 -5.21 -8.54
CA GLU A 92 -14.51 -6.64 -8.35
C GLU A 92 -15.53 -6.88 -7.23
N PRO A 93 -16.56 -7.72 -7.45
CA PRO A 93 -17.48 -8.13 -6.39
C PRO A 93 -16.76 -8.87 -5.26
N SER A 94 -16.92 -8.41 -4.02
CA SER A 94 -16.39 -9.07 -2.83
C SER A 94 -17.34 -8.91 -1.66
N ARG A 95 -17.76 -10.02 -1.05
CA ARG A 95 -18.55 -9.99 0.19
C ARG A 95 -17.72 -9.56 1.39
N ASN A 96 -16.42 -9.84 1.36
CA ASN A 96 -15.51 -9.60 2.49
C ASN A 96 -14.85 -8.21 2.43
N GLU A 97 -14.81 -7.59 1.25
CA GLU A 97 -14.24 -6.27 1.02
C GLU A 97 -15.15 -5.45 0.08
N PRO A 98 -16.38 -5.10 0.52
CA PRO A 98 -17.36 -4.42 -0.32
C PRO A 98 -16.91 -3.03 -0.81
N ASP A 99 -15.95 -2.40 -0.11
CA ASP A 99 -15.42 -1.08 -0.48
C ASP A 99 -14.66 -1.07 -1.81
N TRP A 100 -14.13 -2.22 -2.24
CA TRP A 100 -13.46 -2.35 -3.53
C TRP A 100 -14.43 -2.55 -4.71
N THR A 101 -15.72 -2.83 -4.46
CA THR A 101 -16.71 -3.20 -5.48
C THR A 101 -17.10 -2.03 -6.40
N VAL A 102 -17.85 -2.28 -7.48
CA VAL A 102 -18.24 -1.28 -8.50
C VAL A 102 -18.72 0.06 -7.92
N ASN A 103 -19.53 0.06 -6.86
CA ASN A 103 -20.08 1.29 -6.29
C ASN A 103 -19.09 2.03 -5.35
N GLY A 104 -18.10 1.32 -4.81
CA GLY A 104 -17.18 1.84 -3.80
C GLY A 104 -15.72 2.00 -4.26
N GLY A 105 -15.29 1.23 -5.26
CA GLY A 105 -13.87 0.99 -5.54
C GLY A 105 -13.13 2.24 -6.02
N VAL A 106 -13.77 3.10 -6.82
CA VAL A 106 -13.17 4.39 -7.21
C VAL A 106 -13.06 5.32 -6.01
N SER A 107 -14.07 5.34 -5.13
CA SER A 107 -14.05 6.15 -3.91
C SER A 107 -12.98 5.67 -2.93
N GLU A 108 -12.80 4.37 -2.78
CA GLU A 108 -11.75 3.77 -1.95
C GLU A 108 -10.36 4.06 -2.52
N LEU A 109 -10.15 3.85 -3.83
CA LEU A 109 -8.91 4.21 -4.52
C LEU A 109 -8.59 5.70 -4.34
N LYS A 110 -9.60 6.58 -4.48
CA LYS A 110 -9.43 8.02 -4.26
C LYS A 110 -8.94 8.32 -2.84
N LYS A 111 -9.57 7.75 -1.81
CA LYS A 111 -9.16 7.96 -0.40
C LYS A 111 -7.72 7.53 -0.15
N GLN A 112 -7.31 6.39 -0.72
CA GLN A 112 -5.94 5.89 -0.61
C GLN A 112 -4.92 6.84 -1.24
N LEU A 113 -5.19 7.33 -2.45
CA LEU A 113 -4.31 8.30 -3.13
C LEU A 113 -4.27 9.65 -2.42
N ASP A 114 -5.42 10.14 -1.94
CA ASP A 114 -5.47 11.39 -1.17
C ASP A 114 -4.64 11.28 0.12
N LEU A 115 -4.71 10.15 0.84
CA LEU A 115 -3.88 9.92 2.01
C LEU A 115 -2.39 9.89 1.65
N ASN A 116 -2.03 9.16 0.59
CA ASN A 116 -0.63 9.03 0.16
C ASN A 116 -0.03 10.39 -0.17
N GLU A 117 -0.72 11.22 -0.94
CA GLU A 117 -0.26 12.56 -1.33
C GLU A 117 -0.25 13.55 -0.16
N SER A 118 -1.02 13.30 0.90
CA SER A 118 -0.98 14.12 2.12
C SER A 118 0.28 13.92 2.97
N MET A 119 1.03 12.84 2.76
CA MET A 119 2.19 12.48 3.57
C MET A 119 3.50 12.71 2.79
N PRO A 120 4.35 13.67 3.20
CA PRO A 120 5.58 14.00 2.45
C PRO A 120 6.60 12.84 2.41
N GLN A 121 6.47 11.85 3.29
CA GLN A 121 7.30 10.65 3.28
C GLN A 121 6.93 9.68 2.14
N ILE A 122 5.71 9.72 1.62
CA ILE A 122 5.27 8.86 0.52
C ILE A 122 5.65 9.53 -0.81
N SER A 123 6.61 8.95 -1.50
CA SER A 123 7.18 9.44 -2.76
C SER A 123 6.37 9.04 -3.99
N GLY A 124 5.36 8.19 -3.85
CA GLY A 124 4.45 7.83 -4.94
C GLY A 124 3.65 6.56 -4.68
N THR A 125 2.97 6.07 -5.72
CA THR A 125 2.10 4.89 -5.68
C THR A 125 2.43 3.95 -6.85
N ILE A 126 2.42 2.65 -6.59
CA ILE A 126 2.60 1.59 -7.60
C ILE A 126 1.28 0.82 -7.71
N LEU A 127 0.73 0.71 -8.92
CA LEU A 127 -0.52 0.00 -9.16
C LEU A 127 -0.25 -1.46 -9.52
N PHE A 128 -0.78 -2.39 -8.73
CA PHE A 128 -0.74 -3.81 -9.06
C PHE A 128 -2.04 -4.23 -9.77
N ARG A 129 -2.02 -4.60 -11.05
CA ARG A 129 -0.88 -4.65 -12.00
C ARG A 129 -1.27 -4.10 -13.38
N GLU A 130 -0.29 -3.92 -14.26
CA GLU A 130 -0.48 -3.31 -15.59
C GLU A 130 -1.68 -3.88 -16.36
N ASN A 131 -1.83 -5.21 -16.43
CA ASN A 131 -2.93 -5.82 -17.17
C ASN A 131 -4.33 -5.39 -16.68
N ASN A 132 -4.48 -4.93 -15.43
CA ASN A 132 -5.73 -4.41 -14.90
C ASN A 132 -6.14 -3.05 -15.48
N LEU A 133 -5.20 -2.30 -16.08
CA LEU A 133 -5.50 -1.04 -16.78
C LEU A 133 -6.43 -1.25 -17.98
N ASN A 134 -6.46 -2.46 -18.55
CA ASN A 134 -7.27 -2.80 -19.72
C ASN A 134 -8.53 -3.60 -19.38
N GLN A 135 -8.78 -3.90 -18.10
CA GLN A 135 -9.90 -4.74 -17.70
C GLN A 135 -11.20 -3.91 -17.57
N PRO A 136 -12.37 -4.43 -18.01
CA PRO A 136 -13.63 -3.69 -17.97
C PRO A 136 -14.02 -3.17 -16.59
N GLN A 137 -13.84 -3.97 -15.54
CA GLN A 137 -14.18 -3.62 -14.16
C GLN A 137 -13.39 -2.41 -13.63
N ALA A 138 -12.17 -2.20 -14.13
CA ALA A 138 -11.28 -1.14 -13.68
C ALA A 138 -11.41 0.15 -14.51
N GLN A 139 -12.21 0.19 -15.57
CA GLN A 139 -12.24 1.33 -16.50
C GLN A 139 -12.63 2.67 -15.85
N GLN A 140 -13.54 2.64 -14.87
CA GLN A 140 -13.88 3.85 -14.11
C GLN A 140 -12.69 4.34 -13.28
N ALA A 141 -11.95 3.43 -12.66
CA ALA A 141 -10.74 3.74 -11.90
C ALA A 141 -9.64 4.30 -12.81
N VAL A 142 -9.42 3.68 -13.97
CA VAL A 142 -8.43 4.14 -14.97
C VAL A 142 -8.79 5.53 -15.48
N SER A 143 -10.06 5.80 -15.76
CA SER A 143 -10.53 7.13 -16.18
C SER A 143 -10.28 8.17 -15.09
N TYR A 144 -10.57 7.83 -13.84
CA TYR A 144 -10.28 8.68 -12.69
C TYR A 144 -8.76 8.94 -12.54
N LEU A 145 -7.91 7.92 -12.65
CA LEU A 145 -6.45 8.05 -12.56
C LEU A 145 -5.87 8.94 -13.67
N ARG A 146 -6.33 8.76 -14.92
CA ARG A 146 -5.94 9.62 -16.05
C ARG A 146 -6.25 11.09 -15.77
N ASN A 147 -7.44 11.38 -15.25
CA ASN A 147 -7.83 12.76 -14.90
C ASN A 147 -7.05 13.32 -13.70
N ARG A 148 -6.67 12.47 -12.73
CA ARG A 148 -5.89 12.90 -11.57
C ARG A 148 -4.46 13.26 -11.94
N TRP A 149 -3.82 12.47 -12.79
CA TRP A 149 -2.39 12.58 -13.10
C TRP A 149 -2.06 13.26 -14.44
N SER A 150 -3.06 13.75 -15.18
CA SER A 150 -2.85 14.51 -16.42
C SER A 150 -2.39 15.97 -16.21
N LYS A 151 -1.91 16.31 -15.01
CA LYS A 151 -1.45 17.66 -14.65
C LYS A 151 0.06 17.76 -14.67
#